data_AF-A0A970CGL2-F1
#
_entry.id   AF-A0A970CGL2-F1
#
_cell.length_a   1.000
_cell.length_b   1.000
_cell.length_c   1.000
_cell.angle_alpha   90.00
_cell.angle_beta   90.00
_cell.angle_gamma   90.00
#
_symmetry.space_group_name_H-M   'P 1'
#
loop_
_entity.id
_entity.type
_entity.pdbx_description
1 polymer ?
#
loop_
_entity_poly.entity_id
_entity_poly.type
_entity_poly.pdbx_seq_one_letter_code
_entity_poly.pdbx_strand_id
1 'polypeptide(L)'
;MKRYFWVIMILILTVAFAFVLLTQYKIAERQNKTWNNDYQEYSVAEKYVVRGKYSESLDTFDRLLSYQDYSDSMTIFWMKGNALVGLGKLDEAEKCYIQARTLFPAIVTLDDYLKDYAYLKLKQGDLTTAEKYLKRLVQITTNQKLKEWAEKNLNTIALNNKNLTK
;
A
#
# COMPACT_ATOMS: atom_id res chain seq x y z
N MET A 1 -11.10 -62.00 -16.65
CA MET A 1 -11.93 -60.99 -15.94
C MET A 1 -11.10 -59.97 -15.12
N LYS A 2 -10.18 -60.39 -14.23
CA LYS A 2 -9.39 -59.45 -13.39
C LYS A 2 -8.57 -58.40 -14.16
N ARG A 3 -7.98 -58.73 -15.33
CA ARG A 3 -7.21 -57.78 -16.15
C ARG A 3 -8.06 -56.61 -16.67
N TYR A 4 -9.28 -56.89 -17.13
CA TYR A 4 -10.21 -55.87 -17.63
C TYR A 4 -10.70 -54.96 -16.51
N PHE A 5 -10.90 -55.51 -15.31
CA PHE A 5 -11.26 -54.72 -14.13
C PHE A 5 -10.20 -53.66 -13.81
N TRP A 6 -8.91 -54.03 -13.75
CA TRP A 6 -7.83 -53.07 -13.50
C TRP A 6 -7.69 -52.02 -14.61
N VAL A 7 -7.86 -52.39 -15.88
CA VAL A 7 -7.82 -51.45 -17.00
C VAL A 7 -8.97 -50.44 -16.91
N ILE A 8 -10.20 -50.90 -16.66
CA ILE A 8 -11.36 -50.01 -16.49
C ILE A 8 -11.17 -49.10 -15.28
N MET A 9 -10.67 -49.64 -14.17
CA MET A 9 -10.42 -48.88 -12.96
C MET A 9 -9.35 -47.79 -13.19
N ILE A 10 -8.26 -48.11 -13.89
CA ILE A 10 -7.22 -47.14 -14.26
C ILE A 10 -7.81 -46.04 -15.15
N LEU A 11 -8.63 -46.39 -16.15
CA LEU A 11 -9.29 -45.41 -17.03
C LEU A 11 -10.23 -44.47 -16.27
N ILE A 12 -10.99 -44.99 -15.31
CA ILE A 12 -11.86 -44.16 -14.46
C ILE A 12 -11.00 -43.20 -13.63
N LEU A 13 -9.91 -43.69 -13.03
CA LEU A 13 -9.01 -42.86 -12.24
C LEU A 13 -8.31 -41.78 -13.07
N THR A 14 -7.90 -42.08 -14.31
CA THR A 14 -7.25 -41.08 -15.17
C THR A 14 -8.24 -40.01 -15.63
N VAL A 15 -9.47 -40.37 -15.97
CA VAL A 15 -10.53 -39.41 -16.32
C VAL A 15 -10.90 -38.53 -15.12
N ALA A 16 -11.05 -39.14 -13.93
CA ALA A 16 -11.31 -38.39 -12.70
C ALA A 16 -10.17 -37.41 -12.37
N PHE A 17 -8.92 -37.84 -12.52
CA PHE A 17 -7.74 -36.99 -12.32
C PHE A 17 -7.69 -35.83 -13.33
N ALA A 18 -7.93 -36.10 -14.61
CA ALA A 18 -7.99 -35.08 -15.64
C ALA A 18 -9.11 -34.05 -15.36
N PHE A 19 -10.27 -34.49 -14.88
CA PHE A 19 -11.35 -33.60 -14.48
C PHE A 19 -10.94 -32.67 -13.34
N VAL A 20 -10.29 -33.19 -12.29
CA VAL A 20 -9.76 -32.36 -11.20
C VAL A 20 -8.78 -31.31 -11.73
N LEU A 21 -7.81 -31.69 -12.58
CA LEU A 21 -6.87 -30.74 -13.17
C LEU A 21 -7.56 -29.64 -13.98
N LEU A 22 -8.59 -29.97 -14.76
CA LEU A 22 -9.35 -28.98 -15.52
C LEU A 22 -10.10 -28.00 -14.62
N THR A 23 -10.65 -28.47 -13.51
CA THR A 23 -11.32 -27.58 -12.54
C THR A 23 -10.34 -26.64 -11.85
N GLN A 24 -9.18 -27.16 -11.41
CA GLN A 24 -8.13 -26.35 -10.80
C GLN A 24 -7.56 -25.32 -11.77
N TYR A 25 -7.30 -25.71 -13.02
CA TYR A 25 -6.85 -24.80 -14.07
C TYR A 25 -7.84 -23.64 -14.29
N LYS A 26 -9.14 -23.92 -14.40
CA LYS A 26 -10.17 -22.89 -14.59
C LYS A 26 -10.29 -21.94 -13.39
N ILE A 27 -10.13 -22.47 -12.17
CA ILE A 27 -10.12 -21.66 -10.94
C ILE A 27 -8.90 -20.73 -10.96
N ALA A 28 -7.71 -21.27 -11.27
CA ALA A 28 -6.48 -20.49 -11.34
C ALA A 28 -6.56 -19.39 -12.42
N GLU A 29 -7.10 -19.69 -13.60
CA GLU A 29 -7.29 -18.70 -14.66
C GLU A 29 -8.24 -17.57 -14.23
N ARG A 30 -9.38 -17.93 -13.61
CA ARG A 30 -10.33 -16.95 -13.09
C ARG A 30 -9.71 -16.07 -12.02
N GLN A 31 -8.98 -16.67 -11.08
CA GLN A 31 -8.29 -15.95 -10.01
C GLN A 31 -7.24 -15.00 -10.59
N ASN A 32 -6.46 -15.45 -11.59
CA ASN A 32 -5.46 -14.62 -12.26
C ASN A 32 -6.10 -13.42 -12.97
N LYS A 33 -7.28 -13.62 -13.61
CA LYS A 33 -8.02 -12.53 -14.23
C LYS A 33 -8.53 -11.51 -13.20
N THR A 34 -9.08 -11.99 -12.07
CA THR A 34 -9.52 -11.12 -10.97
C THR A 34 -8.35 -10.31 -10.43
N TRP A 35 -7.24 -10.97 -10.09
CA TRP A 35 -6.03 -10.30 -9.59
C TRP A 35 -5.50 -9.24 -10.57
N ASN A 36 -5.48 -9.56 -11.88
CA ASN A 36 -5.08 -8.60 -12.90
C ASN A 36 -5.99 -7.37 -12.93
N ASN A 37 -7.31 -7.57 -12.83
CA ASN A 37 -8.27 -6.46 -12.81
C ASN A 37 -8.07 -5.59 -11.57
N ASP A 38 -7.97 -6.20 -10.39
CA ASP A 38 -7.79 -5.48 -9.12
C ASP A 38 -6.47 -4.69 -9.11
N TYR A 39 -5.40 -5.25 -9.67
CA TYR A 39 -4.13 -4.54 -9.87
C TYR A 39 -4.26 -3.34 -10.83
N GLN A 40 -5.02 -3.48 -11.93
CA GLN A 40 -5.27 -2.34 -12.82
C GLN A 40 -6.05 -1.23 -12.11
N GLU A 41 -7.06 -1.58 -11.31
CA GLU A 41 -7.83 -0.61 -10.52
C GLU A 41 -6.93 0.13 -9.53
N TYR A 42 -6.09 -0.61 -8.79
CA TYR A 42 -5.08 -0.02 -7.91
C TYR A 42 -4.17 0.95 -8.67
N SER A 43 -3.61 0.53 -9.82
CA SER A 43 -2.70 1.37 -10.61
C SER A 43 -3.37 2.64 -11.14
N VAL A 44 -4.67 2.57 -11.48
CA VAL A 44 -5.44 3.74 -11.89
C VAL A 44 -5.66 4.69 -10.70
N ALA A 45 -6.00 4.16 -9.53
CA ALA A 45 -6.18 4.96 -8.32
C ALA A 45 -4.89 5.67 -7.90
N GLU A 46 -3.75 4.98 -7.96
CA GLU A 46 -2.42 5.57 -7.73
C GLU A 46 -2.14 6.73 -8.70
N LYS A 47 -2.45 6.57 -10.00
CA LYS A 47 -2.32 7.66 -10.99
C LYS A 47 -3.24 8.85 -10.67
N TYR A 48 -4.42 8.61 -10.11
CA TYR A 48 -5.29 9.69 -9.67
C TYR A 48 -4.70 10.46 -8.48
N VAL A 49 -4.10 9.77 -7.51
CA VAL A 49 -3.35 10.43 -6.42
C VAL A 49 -2.26 11.33 -6.98
N VAL A 50 -1.44 10.84 -7.90
CA VAL A 50 -0.36 11.62 -8.54
C VAL A 50 -0.90 12.85 -9.29
N ARG A 51 -2.12 12.76 -9.85
CA ARG A 51 -2.77 13.87 -10.58
C ARG A 51 -3.59 14.80 -9.67
N GLY A 52 -3.61 14.57 -8.36
CA GLY A 52 -4.39 15.36 -7.41
C GLY A 52 -5.91 15.06 -7.42
N LYS A 53 -6.33 13.99 -8.10
CA LYS A 53 -7.72 13.51 -8.15
C LYS A 53 -8.02 12.60 -6.97
N TYR A 54 -7.91 13.17 -5.78
CA TYR A 54 -7.87 12.38 -4.55
C TYR A 54 -9.22 11.70 -4.24
N SER A 55 -10.34 12.40 -4.46
CA SER A 55 -11.67 11.83 -4.22
C SER A 55 -11.92 10.59 -5.07
N GLU A 56 -11.59 10.64 -6.36
CA GLU A 56 -11.77 9.50 -7.28
C GLU A 56 -10.88 8.29 -6.91
N SER A 57 -9.74 8.53 -6.27
CA SER A 57 -8.86 7.45 -5.79
C SER A 57 -9.40 6.75 -4.54
N LEU A 58 -10.09 7.47 -3.65
CA LEU A 58 -10.57 6.91 -2.38
C LEU A 58 -11.60 5.81 -2.57
N ASP A 59 -12.59 6.03 -3.45
CA ASP A 59 -13.61 5.02 -3.73
C ASP A 59 -13.00 3.69 -4.21
N THR A 60 -11.91 3.79 -4.99
CA THR A 60 -11.19 2.62 -5.48
C THR A 60 -10.44 1.92 -4.35
N PHE A 61 -9.73 2.66 -3.49
CA PHE A 61 -9.03 2.07 -2.35
C PHE A 61 -9.98 1.43 -1.34
N ASP A 62 -11.12 2.06 -1.06
CA ASP A 62 -12.15 1.50 -0.16
C ASP A 62 -12.74 0.21 -0.70
N ARG A 63 -13.02 0.17 -2.00
CA ARG A 63 -13.48 -1.04 -2.67
C ARG A 63 -12.43 -2.15 -2.61
N LEU A 64 -11.17 -1.85 -2.90
CA LEU A 64 -10.10 -2.85 -2.82
C LEU A 64 -9.95 -3.38 -1.39
N LEU A 65 -9.95 -2.51 -0.37
CA LEU A 65 -9.88 -2.91 1.04
C LEU A 65 -11.09 -3.72 1.52
N SER A 66 -12.22 -3.67 0.80
CA SER A 66 -13.39 -4.51 1.10
C SER A 66 -13.21 -5.97 0.66
N TYR A 67 -12.26 -6.24 -0.23
CA TYR A 67 -11.94 -7.60 -0.67
C TYR A 67 -11.06 -8.29 0.37
N GLN A 68 -11.39 -9.55 0.68
CA GLN A 68 -10.69 -10.31 1.72
C GLN A 68 -9.18 -10.39 1.48
N ASP A 69 -8.77 -10.58 0.21
CA ASP A 69 -7.36 -10.69 -0.20
C ASP A 69 -6.55 -9.40 0.03
N TYR A 70 -7.20 -8.24 0.16
CA TYR A 70 -6.54 -6.95 0.29
C TYR A 70 -6.94 -6.16 1.53
N SER A 71 -7.83 -6.70 2.38
CA SER A 71 -8.30 -6.06 3.62
C SER A 71 -7.16 -5.64 4.56
N ASP A 72 -6.03 -6.35 4.49
CA ASP A 72 -4.79 -6.09 5.23
C ASP A 72 -3.62 -5.66 4.32
N SER A 73 -3.92 -4.98 3.21
CA SER A 73 -2.88 -4.49 2.29
C SER A 73 -2.25 -3.19 2.79
N MET A 74 -1.02 -3.30 3.28
CA MET A 74 -0.21 -2.14 3.69
C MET A 74 -0.14 -1.07 2.60
N THR A 75 0.08 -1.47 1.34
CA THR A 75 0.25 -0.55 0.22
C THR A 75 -1.01 0.26 -0.05
N ILE A 76 -2.18 -0.38 0.05
CA ILE A 76 -3.46 0.30 -0.19
C ILE A 76 -3.77 1.27 0.95
N PHE A 77 -3.53 0.89 2.21
CA PHE A 77 -3.65 1.83 3.33
C PHE A 77 -2.71 3.04 3.15
N TRP A 78 -1.46 2.82 2.75
CA TRP A 78 -0.53 3.92 2.52
C TRP A 78 -1.02 4.85 1.39
N MET A 79 -1.39 4.32 0.22
CA MET A 79 -1.90 5.14 -0.88
C MET A 79 -3.20 5.88 -0.54
N LYS A 80 -4.10 5.24 0.20
CA LYS A 80 -5.30 5.90 0.74
C LYS A 80 -4.93 7.04 1.69
N GLY A 81 -3.92 6.85 2.55
CA GLY A 81 -3.36 7.90 3.39
C GLY A 81 -2.87 9.12 2.59
N ASN A 82 -2.15 8.88 1.50
CA ASN A 82 -1.68 9.93 0.60
C ASN A 82 -2.84 10.73 -0.02
N ALA A 83 -3.89 10.03 -0.47
CA ALA A 83 -5.09 10.67 -1.00
C ALA A 83 -5.81 11.53 0.06
N LEU A 84 -5.95 11.02 1.29
CA LEU A 84 -6.59 11.72 2.40
C LEU A 84 -5.81 12.97 2.82
N VAL A 85 -4.47 12.93 2.80
CA VAL A 85 -3.63 14.13 2.99
C VAL A 85 -3.94 15.17 1.92
N GLY A 86 -4.06 14.75 0.66
CA GLY A 86 -4.41 15.61 -0.47
C GLY A 86 -5.76 16.33 -0.31
N LEU A 87 -6.71 15.69 0.39
CA LEU A 87 -8.02 16.26 0.72
C LEU A 87 -8.05 17.06 2.03
N GLY A 88 -6.93 17.14 2.75
CA GLY A 88 -6.87 17.77 4.07
C GLY A 88 -7.51 16.97 5.20
N LYS A 89 -7.88 15.70 4.97
CA LYS A 89 -8.44 14.79 5.97
C LYS A 89 -7.32 14.14 6.79
N LEU A 90 -6.60 14.96 7.56
CA LEU A 90 -5.33 14.58 8.17
C LEU A 90 -5.45 13.45 9.20
N ASP A 91 -6.50 13.45 10.03
CA ASP A 91 -6.68 12.43 11.06
C ASP A 91 -7.02 11.05 10.48
N GLU A 92 -7.83 11.02 9.42
CA GLU A 92 -8.13 9.77 8.68
C GLU A 92 -6.88 9.27 7.95
N ALA A 93 -6.09 10.18 7.37
CA ALA A 93 -4.83 9.83 6.75
C ALA A 93 -3.88 9.18 7.77
N GLU A 94 -3.76 9.75 8.97
CA GLU A 94 -2.91 9.21 10.03
C GLU A 94 -3.28 7.77 10.39
N LYS A 95 -4.58 7.48 10.55
CA LYS A 95 -5.05 6.11 10.81
C LYS A 95 -4.58 5.15 9.72
N CYS A 96 -4.64 5.57 8.45
CA CYS A 96 -4.18 4.75 7.33
C CYS A 96 -2.67 4.49 7.38
N TYR A 97 -1.84 5.51 7.64
CA TYR A 97 -0.39 5.29 7.79
C TYR A 97 -0.05 4.40 9.00
N ILE A 98 -0.75 4.57 10.12
CA ILE A 98 -0.56 3.72 11.29
C ILE A 98 -0.90 2.27 10.94
N GLN A 99 -2.03 2.02 10.27
CA GLN A 99 -2.42 0.69 9.83
C GLN A 99 -1.39 0.07 8.88
N ALA A 100 -0.93 0.83 7.88
CA ALA A 100 0.13 0.41 6.96
C ALA A 100 1.40 -0.04 7.71
N ARG A 101 1.83 0.74 8.70
CA ARG A 101 2.99 0.42 9.56
C ARG A 101 2.74 -0.75 10.51
N THR A 102 1.52 -0.93 11.01
CA THR A 102 1.16 -2.08 11.84
C THR A 102 1.26 -3.38 11.03
N LEU A 103 0.79 -3.35 9.78
CA LEU A 103 0.85 -4.48 8.86
C LEU A 103 2.27 -4.78 8.37
N PHE A 104 3.08 -3.75 8.13
CA PHE A 104 4.47 -3.90 7.74
C PHE A 104 5.38 -2.92 8.51
N PRO A 105 5.91 -3.33 9.67
CA PRO A 105 6.73 -2.45 10.51
C PRO A 105 7.99 -1.92 9.80
N ALA A 106 8.55 -2.70 8.87
CA ALA A 106 9.73 -2.29 8.09
C ALA A 106 9.43 -1.17 7.07
N ILE A 107 8.16 -0.74 6.89
CA ILE A 107 7.81 0.38 6.01
C ILE A 107 8.56 1.67 6.36
N VAL A 108 8.98 1.83 7.63
CA VAL A 108 9.75 2.99 8.11
C VAL A 108 11.21 3.00 7.63
N THR A 109 11.63 2.00 6.83
CA THR A 109 12.90 2.02 6.11
C THR A 109 12.74 2.48 4.65
N LEU A 110 11.52 2.75 4.20
CA LEU A 110 11.25 3.29 2.87
C LEU A 110 11.27 4.82 2.95
N ASP A 111 12.09 5.44 2.10
CA ASP A 111 12.23 6.89 1.99
C ASP A 111 10.91 7.58 1.60
N ASP A 112 10.15 6.99 0.67
CA ASP A 112 8.84 7.53 0.28
C ASP A 112 7.83 7.55 1.43
N TYR A 113 7.76 6.48 2.24
CA TYR A 113 6.88 6.45 3.41
C TYR A 113 7.29 7.49 4.45
N LEU A 114 8.60 7.62 4.72
CA LEU A 114 9.09 8.61 5.68
C LEU A 114 8.76 10.04 5.23
N LYS A 115 8.91 10.34 3.93
CA LYS A 115 8.54 11.61 3.32
C LYS A 115 7.05 11.89 3.49
N ASP A 116 6.20 10.93 3.10
CA ASP A 116 4.75 11.07 3.12
C ASP A 116 4.21 11.26 4.55
N TYR A 117 4.70 10.46 5.50
CA TYR A 117 4.30 10.57 6.90
C TYR A 117 4.86 11.84 7.56
N ALA A 118 6.09 12.25 7.25
CA ALA A 118 6.62 13.52 7.73
C ALA A 118 5.79 14.70 7.20
N TYR A 119 5.38 14.65 5.93
CA TYR A 119 4.54 15.68 5.33
C TYR A 119 3.15 15.77 5.99
N LEU A 120 2.51 14.63 6.28
CA LEU A 120 1.29 14.60 7.11
C LEU A 120 1.52 15.32 8.44
N LYS A 121 2.62 15.02 9.15
CA LYS A 121 2.90 15.59 10.46
C LYS A 121 3.17 17.08 10.44
N LEU A 122 3.85 17.56 9.40
CA LEU A 122 3.98 19.00 9.13
C LEU A 122 2.62 19.67 8.93
N LYS A 123 1.69 19.04 8.18
CA LYS A 123 0.34 19.56 7.96
C LYS A 123 -0.50 19.58 9.23
N GLN A 124 -0.33 18.60 10.12
CA GLN A 124 -1.00 18.56 11.43
C GLN A 124 -0.40 19.54 12.43
N GLY A 125 0.79 20.09 12.16
CA GLY A 125 1.53 20.92 13.12
C GLY A 125 2.28 20.12 14.21
N ASP A 126 2.31 18.78 14.10
CA ASP A 126 3.11 17.92 14.98
C ASP A 126 4.58 17.97 14.54
N LEU A 127 5.25 19.06 14.90
CA LEU A 127 6.63 19.33 14.50
C LEU A 127 7.61 18.34 15.14
N THR A 128 7.31 17.82 16.34
CA THR A 128 8.17 16.84 17.02
C THR A 128 8.21 15.52 16.27
N THR A 129 7.05 14.98 15.87
CA THR A 129 7.02 13.76 15.06
C THR A 129 7.57 14.03 13.66
N ALA A 130 7.23 15.16 13.03
CA ALA A 130 7.79 15.52 11.73
C ALA A 130 9.33 15.53 11.77
N GLU A 131 9.94 16.18 12.76
CA GLU A 131 11.40 16.25 12.92
C GLU A 131 12.03 14.85 13.03
N LYS A 132 11.43 13.95 13.82
CA LYS A 132 11.90 12.56 13.96
C LYS A 132 11.97 11.84 12.61
N TYR A 133 10.92 11.93 11.81
CA TYR A 133 10.83 11.24 10.52
C TYR A 133 11.72 11.89 9.45
N LEU A 134 11.82 13.22 9.42
CA LEU A 134 12.73 13.94 8.53
C LEU A 134 14.20 13.61 8.82
N LYS A 135 14.61 13.55 10.10
CA LYS A 135 15.96 13.13 10.48
C LYS A 135 16.27 11.71 10.00
N ARG A 136 15.31 10.79 10.17
CA ARG A 136 15.46 9.42 9.67
C ARG A 136 15.61 9.40 8.14
N LEU A 137 14.81 10.19 7.43
CA LEU A 137 14.86 10.30 5.98
C LEU A 137 16.24 10.76 5.49
N VAL A 138 16.80 11.82 6.09
CA VAL A 138 18.14 12.33 5.75
C VAL A 138 19.24 11.27 5.92
N GLN A 139 19.10 10.37 6.89
CA GLN A 139 20.08 9.30 7.14
C GLN A 139 20.04 8.19 6.09
N ILE A 140 18.86 7.85 5.57
CA ILE A 140 18.69 6.67 4.71
C ILE A 140 18.59 6.99 3.23
N THR A 141 18.17 8.20 2.87
CA THR A 141 17.91 8.56 1.48
C THR A 141 19.21 8.70 0.71
N THR A 142 19.28 8.09 -0.47
CA THR A 142 20.31 8.37 -1.47
C THR A 142 19.86 9.44 -2.48
N ASN A 143 18.57 9.82 -2.45
CA ASN A 143 18.01 10.84 -3.31
C ASN A 143 18.34 12.24 -2.76
N GLN A 144 19.22 12.94 -3.47
CA GLN A 144 19.71 14.26 -3.09
C GLN A 144 18.59 15.30 -2.97
N LYS A 145 17.63 15.33 -3.91
CA LYS A 145 16.50 16.29 -3.86
C LYS A 145 15.62 16.04 -2.64
N LEU A 146 15.40 14.77 -2.30
CA LEU A 146 14.61 14.39 -1.15
C LEU A 146 15.33 14.74 0.17
N LYS A 147 16.65 14.57 0.19
CA LYS A 147 17.50 14.99 1.31
C LYS A 147 17.42 16.51 1.53
N GLU A 148 17.59 17.31 0.48
CA GLU A 148 17.48 18.77 0.52
C GLU A 148 16.10 19.24 0.99
N TRP A 149 15.04 18.59 0.50
CA TRP A 149 13.68 18.85 0.97
C TRP A 149 13.54 18.60 2.47
N ALA A 150 14.09 17.50 2.97
CA ALA A 150 14.00 17.16 4.39
C ALA A 150 14.81 18.13 5.26
N GLU A 151 16.03 18.47 4.86
CA GLU A 151 16.89 19.43 5.55
C GLU A 151 16.28 20.84 5.60
N LYS A 152 15.63 21.27 4.51
CA LYS A 152 14.91 22.55 4.49
C LYS A 152 13.80 22.59 5.56
N ASN A 153 12.98 21.53 5.63
CA ASN A 153 11.89 21.46 6.62
C ASN A 153 12.43 21.39 8.05
N LEU A 154 13.52 20.65 8.29
CA LEU A 154 14.19 20.61 9.59
C LEU A 154 14.69 22.00 10.04
N ASN A 155 15.29 22.76 9.12
CA ASN A 155 15.73 24.13 9.40
C ASN A 155 14.54 25.04 9.75
N THR A 156 13.42 24.91 9.04
CA THR A 156 12.18 25.66 9.36
C THR A 156 11.66 25.33 10.76
N ILE A 157 11.63 24.05 11.14
CA ILE A 157 11.23 23.63 12.50
C ILE A 157 12.16 24.24 13.55
N ALA A 158 13.48 24.17 13.32
CA ALA A 158 14.47 24.71 14.26
C ALA A 158 14.34 26.23 14.45
N LEU A 159 14.05 26.99 13.38
CA LEU A 159 13.80 28.43 13.46
C LEU A 159 12.52 28.73 14.23
N ASN A 160 11.45 27.97 14.01
CA ASN A 160 10.18 28.14 14.73
C ASN A 160 10.39 27.94 16.24
N ASN A 161 11.08 26.86 16.63
CA ASN A 161 11.37 26.58 18.04
C ASN A 161 12.21 27.69 18.71
N LYS A 162 13.20 28.25 18.00
CA LYS A 162 14.01 29.38 18.52
C LYS A 162 13.20 30.65 18.76
N ASN A 163 12.15 30.88 17.96
CA ASN A 163 11.29 32.05 18.11
C ASN A 163 10.30 31.89 19.27
N LEU A 164 9.93 30.66 19.63
CA LEU A 164 9.06 30.37 20.77
C LEU A 164 9.77 30.47 22.14
N THR A 165 11.12 30.41 22.14
CA THR A 165 11.94 30.45 23.37
C THR A 165 12.53 31.84 23.67
N LYS A 166 12.18 32.87 22.89
CA LYS A 166 12.58 34.26 23.10
C LYS A 166 11.37 35.07 23.57
#